data_AF-A0A9N9VWF7-F1
#
_entry.id   AF-A0A9N9VWF7-F1
#
_cell.length_a   1.000
_cell.length_b   1.000
_cell.length_c   1.000
_cell.angle_alpha   90.00
_cell.angle_beta   90.00
_cell.angle_gamma   90.00
#
_symmetry.space_group_name_H-M   'P 1'
#
loop_
_entity.id
_entity.type
_entity.pdbx_description
1 polymer ?
#
loop_
_entity_poly.entity_id
_entity_poly.type
_entity_poly.pdbx_seq_one_letter_code
_entity_poly.pdbx_strand_id
1 'polypeptide(L)'
;MPGVPRSRGCRTCKCDQNWPQCRACQRRGATCPGPSTLLKFVPDGLHPNHKRVLGGAIDQDGDGNETHQLQLQLPSRTPSPQSPPTTIADSVAARLVLHLNSAPDRGIIIQTKHLKHVPKRLSEFPCLRDVIYLFCSVWADFCRRVPLVEFVTMPAYGRAIKSLRQTLDSRNAIAVETLAAITILQRTEDLFNPGRRTMLHEKGITILLAAMGPPKPDDEFYTSLVCENYGILVPYWILTGWKNIMNDPPWRDAISNAMSDYPELKQMKAPIKSALYQLTGIYAKMPDLIRYRQSLWKPTESTKVSPNLKDITEEFRRTDEEAGTITSGLLNNMFELGEATKKRDPTSITGTSYHPSNLPAAQGLVAFLAFRVCILRMRYDWSCAHGLPDEADLLRDLRALCAQVWSFIPYFCRYKAFVAVTSLQRGIILTYELATPKQKERLLDIYIDLGSYRKRLPEDRALVEREIVSLARLLTGRMPLQ
;
A
#
# COMPACT_ATOMS: atom_id res chain seq x y z
N MET A 1 -19.35 -36.74 -19.14
CA MET A 1 -20.39 -35.90 -18.51
C MET A 1 -20.17 -35.87 -17.01
N PRO A 2 -19.61 -34.80 -16.42
CA PRO A 2 -19.42 -34.74 -14.98
C PRO A 2 -20.74 -34.30 -14.30
N GLY A 3 -21.17 -35.10 -13.32
CA GLY A 3 -22.46 -34.99 -12.66
C GLY A 3 -22.61 -33.76 -11.76
N VAL A 4 -23.78 -33.13 -11.82
CA VAL A 4 -24.18 -32.00 -10.99
C VAL A 4 -24.38 -32.44 -9.53
N PRO A 5 -23.74 -31.82 -8.52
CA PRO A 5 -24.01 -32.12 -7.12
C PRO A 5 -25.43 -31.63 -6.75
N ARG A 6 -26.31 -32.55 -6.36
CA ARG A 6 -27.75 -32.31 -6.19
C ARG A 6 -28.21 -31.77 -4.83
N SER A 7 -27.34 -31.43 -3.86
CA SER A 7 -27.84 -31.10 -2.51
C SER A 7 -27.22 -29.86 -1.85
N ARG A 8 -28.10 -28.94 -1.41
CA ARG A 8 -27.82 -27.82 -0.49
C ARG A 8 -27.74 -28.24 0.99
N GLY A 9 -27.52 -29.53 1.26
CA GLY A 9 -27.57 -30.11 2.59
C GLY A 9 -26.25 -30.09 3.35
N CYS A 10 -26.31 -30.18 4.68
CA CYS A 10 -25.14 -30.51 5.49
C CYS A 10 -24.57 -31.89 5.10
N ARG A 11 -23.26 -32.11 5.24
CA ARG A 11 -22.59 -33.34 4.77
C ARG A 11 -22.93 -34.61 5.56
N THR A 12 -23.58 -34.49 6.71
CA THR A 12 -23.73 -35.59 7.68
C THR A 12 -25.01 -36.40 7.48
N CYS A 13 -26.02 -35.88 6.77
CA CYS A 13 -27.32 -36.54 6.63
C CYS A 13 -28.12 -36.03 5.41
N LYS A 14 -29.28 -36.65 5.14
CA LYS A 14 -30.32 -36.07 4.29
C LYS A 14 -30.89 -34.82 4.97
N CYS A 15 -30.30 -33.67 4.65
CA CYS A 15 -30.54 -32.40 5.31
C CYS A 15 -31.87 -31.77 4.84
N ASP A 16 -32.69 -31.34 5.79
CA ASP A 16 -33.94 -30.59 5.56
C ASP A 16 -33.72 -29.08 5.49
N GLN A 17 -32.47 -28.62 5.51
CA GLN A 17 -32.05 -27.20 5.41
C GLN A 17 -32.60 -26.29 6.52
N ASN A 18 -33.07 -26.86 7.64
CA ASN A 18 -33.38 -26.08 8.83
C ASN A 18 -32.06 -25.68 9.52
N TRP A 19 -31.80 -24.38 9.63
CA TRP A 19 -30.61 -23.80 10.26
C TRP A 19 -30.99 -23.14 11.59
N PRO A 20 -30.12 -23.16 12.62
CA PRO A 20 -28.71 -23.57 12.63
C PRO A 20 -28.44 -25.08 12.70
N GLN A 21 -29.42 -25.91 13.03
CA GLN A 21 -29.28 -27.38 13.12
C GLN A 21 -30.44 -28.09 12.39
N CYS A 22 -30.12 -28.98 11.45
CA CYS A 22 -31.13 -29.70 10.69
C CYS A 22 -31.82 -30.77 11.55
N ARG A 23 -33.08 -31.11 11.27
CA ARG A 23 -33.87 -32.03 12.15
C ARG A 23 -33.27 -33.44 12.24
N ALA A 24 -32.55 -33.88 11.21
CA ALA A 24 -31.88 -35.17 11.20
C ALA A 24 -30.63 -35.18 12.09
N CYS A 25 -29.84 -34.09 12.11
CA CYS A 25 -28.73 -33.93 13.05
C CYS A 25 -29.22 -33.76 14.48
N GLN A 26 -30.32 -33.03 14.69
CA GLN A 26 -30.95 -32.86 16.00
C GLN A 26 -31.41 -34.21 16.58
N ARG A 27 -32.13 -35.02 15.80
CA ARG A 27 -32.57 -36.36 16.23
C ARG A 27 -31.43 -37.32 16.55
N ARG A 28 -30.27 -37.14 15.91
CA ARG A 28 -29.08 -37.97 16.14
C ARG A 28 -28.17 -37.45 17.26
N GLY A 29 -28.50 -36.31 17.88
CA GLY A 29 -27.63 -35.65 18.86
C GLY A 29 -26.28 -35.21 18.29
N ALA A 30 -26.17 -35.02 16.96
CA ALA A 30 -24.93 -34.68 16.28
C ALA A 30 -24.87 -33.18 15.96
N THR A 31 -23.68 -32.58 16.09
CA THR A 31 -23.43 -31.19 15.67
C THR A 31 -23.59 -31.06 14.16
N CYS A 32 -24.55 -30.24 13.70
CA CYS A 32 -24.77 -30.01 12.28
C CYS A 32 -23.68 -29.07 11.76
N PRO A 33 -22.86 -29.46 10.76
CA PRO A 33 -21.75 -28.64 10.28
C PRO A 33 -22.18 -27.43 9.43
N GLY A 34 -23.47 -27.09 9.41
CA GLY A 34 -23.99 -26.06 8.52
C GLY A 34 -24.07 -26.52 7.05
N PRO A 35 -24.48 -25.64 6.14
CA PRO A 35 -24.40 -25.90 4.70
C PRO A 35 -22.93 -26.13 4.33
N SER A 36 -22.65 -27.08 3.44
CA SER A 36 -21.27 -27.36 3.07
C SER A 36 -20.65 -26.16 2.36
N THR A 37 -19.81 -25.39 3.06
CA THR A 37 -18.94 -24.40 2.44
C THR A 37 -17.90 -25.17 1.62
N LEU A 38 -17.92 -25.02 0.30
CA LEU A 38 -17.00 -25.70 -0.62
C LEU A 38 -15.54 -25.20 -0.51
N LEU A 39 -15.25 -24.31 0.43
CA LEU A 39 -13.92 -23.78 0.69
C LEU A 39 -13.53 -24.10 2.13
N LYS A 40 -12.49 -24.92 2.29
CA LYS A 40 -11.74 -25.10 3.54
C LYS A 40 -10.39 -24.42 3.34
N PHE A 41 -10.16 -23.30 4.04
CA PHE A 41 -8.82 -22.75 4.21
C PHE A 41 -8.03 -23.66 5.17
N VAL A 42 -6.81 -24.01 4.80
CA VAL A 42 -5.82 -24.59 5.71
C VAL A 42 -4.80 -23.48 5.98
N PRO A 43 -4.69 -22.97 7.21
CA PRO A 43 -3.57 -22.11 7.58
C PRO A 43 -2.28 -22.94 7.52
N ASP A 44 -1.26 -22.45 6.82
CA ASP A 44 0.07 -23.04 6.90
C ASP A 44 0.63 -22.82 8.31
N GLY A 45 0.79 -23.90 9.06
CA GLY A 45 1.42 -23.89 10.37
C GLY A 45 1.27 -25.22 11.12
N LEU A 46 2.40 -25.90 11.31
CA LEU A 46 2.63 -27.09 12.15
C LEU A 46 2.26 -28.45 11.52
N HIS A 47 3.22 -29.04 10.81
CA HIS A 47 3.31 -30.49 10.65
C HIS A 47 3.58 -31.15 12.01
N PRO A 48 2.72 -32.08 12.49
CA PRO A 48 3.05 -32.89 13.65
C PRO A 48 4.11 -33.93 13.26
N ASN A 49 5.24 -33.89 13.95
CA ASN A 49 6.29 -34.91 13.92
C ASN A 49 5.71 -36.28 14.34
N HIS A 50 5.45 -37.16 13.37
CA HIS A 50 5.27 -38.58 13.67
C HIS A 50 6.64 -39.21 13.91
N LYS A 51 7.00 -39.36 15.20
CA LYS A 51 8.01 -40.32 15.64
C LYS A 51 7.54 -41.71 15.23
N ARG A 52 8.28 -42.36 14.32
CA ARG A 52 8.06 -43.75 13.94
C ARG A 52 8.84 -44.63 14.92
N VAL A 53 8.10 -45.40 15.70
CA VAL A 53 8.60 -46.44 16.60
C VAL A 53 9.30 -47.51 15.77
N LEU A 54 10.54 -47.82 16.15
CA LEU A 54 11.34 -48.94 15.67
C LEU A 54 10.91 -50.22 16.41
N GLY A 55 10.52 -51.22 15.65
CA GLY A 55 10.58 -52.66 15.97
C GLY A 55 10.76 -53.34 14.61
N GLY A 56 11.89 -53.99 14.30
CA GLY A 56 12.32 -55.29 14.83
C GLY A 56 11.57 -56.37 14.03
N ALA A 57 12.16 -57.36 13.35
CA ALA A 57 13.54 -57.86 13.26
C ALA A 57 13.59 -58.86 12.06
N ILE A 58 14.79 -59.05 11.46
CA ILE A 58 15.40 -60.35 11.02
C ILE A 58 14.62 -61.18 9.94
N ASP A 59 15.14 -61.61 8.77
CA ASP A 59 16.40 -62.32 8.47
C ASP A 59 16.70 -62.39 6.94
N GLN A 60 18.00 -62.49 6.65
CA GLN A 60 18.72 -63.27 5.61
C GLN A 60 18.64 -63.06 4.07
N ASP A 61 19.87 -62.91 3.54
CA ASP A 61 20.50 -63.44 2.32
C ASP A 61 20.18 -62.91 0.92
N GLY A 62 21.25 -62.55 0.20
CA GLY A 62 21.24 -62.44 -1.26
C GLY A 62 22.19 -61.39 -1.85
N ASP A 63 23.41 -61.82 -2.12
CA ASP A 63 24.47 -61.21 -2.92
C ASP A 63 23.97 -60.64 -4.29
N GLY A 64 24.50 -59.50 -4.74
CA GLY A 64 24.10 -58.90 -6.01
C GLY A 64 24.41 -57.42 -6.18
N ASN A 65 25.62 -57.14 -6.67
CA ASN A 65 26.16 -55.83 -6.97
C ASN A 65 25.50 -55.21 -8.22
N GLU A 66 24.50 -54.32 -8.04
CA GLU A 66 24.01 -53.46 -9.14
C GLU A 66 23.75 -52.01 -8.69
N THR A 67 24.41 -51.10 -9.40
CA THR A 67 24.44 -49.66 -9.18
C THR A 67 23.13 -49.03 -9.70
N HIS A 68 22.07 -49.06 -8.90
CA HIS A 68 20.84 -48.35 -9.22
C HIS A 68 20.77 -46.97 -8.54
N GLN A 69 20.83 -45.93 -9.38
CA GLN A 69 20.46 -44.57 -9.05
C GLN A 69 19.07 -44.55 -8.40
N LEU A 70 19.01 -44.22 -7.11
CA LEU A 70 17.77 -43.91 -6.40
C LEU A 70 17.23 -42.56 -6.91
N GLN A 71 16.43 -42.59 -7.98
CA GLN A 71 15.47 -41.53 -8.27
C GLN A 71 14.44 -41.50 -7.14
N LEU A 72 14.62 -40.57 -6.20
CA LEU A 72 13.56 -40.11 -5.30
C LEU A 72 12.44 -39.51 -6.15
N GLN A 73 11.45 -40.33 -6.52
CA GLN A 73 10.17 -39.85 -7.02
C GLN A 73 9.43 -39.15 -5.88
N LEU A 74 9.56 -37.82 -5.83
CA LEU A 74 8.62 -37.00 -5.09
C LEU A 74 7.22 -37.24 -5.66
N PRO A 75 6.19 -37.53 -4.83
CA PRO A 75 4.84 -37.60 -5.32
C PRO A 75 4.43 -36.20 -5.78
N SER A 76 4.42 -36.00 -7.10
CA SER A 76 3.75 -34.87 -7.72
C SER A 76 2.27 -34.94 -7.35
N ARG A 77 1.88 -34.21 -6.30
CA ARG A 77 0.49 -33.87 -6.04
C ARG A 77 0.01 -33.01 -7.20
N THR A 78 -0.52 -33.65 -8.24
CA THR A 78 -1.38 -32.97 -9.20
C THR A 78 -2.52 -32.33 -8.41
N PRO A 79 -2.71 -31.01 -8.47
CA PRO A 79 -3.85 -30.38 -7.83
C PRO A 79 -5.11 -31.01 -8.41
N SER A 80 -5.94 -31.57 -7.53
CA SER A 80 -7.24 -32.11 -7.93
C SER A 80 -8.03 -31.02 -8.67
N PRO A 81 -8.73 -31.37 -9.77
CA PRO A 81 -9.49 -30.39 -10.53
C PRO A 81 -10.51 -29.71 -9.62
N GLN A 82 -10.29 -28.41 -9.38
CA GLN A 82 -11.21 -27.60 -8.59
C GLN A 82 -12.58 -27.59 -9.28
N SER A 83 -13.64 -27.78 -8.50
CA SER A 83 -15.00 -27.71 -9.04
C SER A 83 -15.25 -26.34 -9.69
N PRO A 84 -15.93 -26.27 -10.84
CA PRO A 84 -16.14 -25.01 -11.55
C PRO A 84 -16.92 -24.01 -10.67
N PRO A 85 -16.59 -22.70 -10.73
CA PRO A 85 -17.30 -21.68 -9.99
C PRO A 85 -18.79 -21.68 -10.38
N THR A 86 -19.69 -21.80 -9.40
CA THR A 86 -21.13 -21.98 -9.65
C THR A 86 -21.90 -20.67 -9.64
N THR A 87 -21.32 -19.60 -9.10
CA THR A 87 -21.90 -18.25 -9.08
C THR A 87 -20.96 -17.21 -9.70
N ILE A 88 -21.49 -16.04 -10.04
CA ILE A 88 -20.68 -14.88 -10.47
C ILE A 88 -19.70 -14.49 -9.36
N ALA A 89 -20.12 -14.54 -8.09
CA ALA A 89 -19.26 -14.25 -6.96
C ALA A 89 -18.08 -15.24 -6.88
N ASP A 90 -18.32 -16.53 -7.08
CA ASP A 90 -17.26 -17.55 -7.10
C ASP A 90 -16.28 -17.33 -8.25
N SER A 91 -16.78 -16.97 -9.43
CA SER A 91 -15.94 -16.68 -10.60
C SER A 91 -15.03 -15.48 -10.34
N VAL A 92 -15.58 -14.39 -9.79
CA VAL A 92 -14.81 -13.19 -9.44
C VAL A 92 -13.81 -13.47 -8.31
N ALA A 93 -14.22 -14.21 -7.29
CA ALA A 93 -13.35 -14.64 -6.20
C ALA A 93 -12.18 -15.49 -6.70
N ALA A 94 -12.46 -16.49 -7.55
CA ALA A 94 -11.43 -17.35 -8.13
C ALA A 94 -10.42 -16.55 -8.97
N ARG A 95 -10.90 -15.57 -9.77
CA ARG A 95 -10.02 -14.66 -10.52
C ARG A 95 -9.13 -13.83 -9.60
N LEU A 96 -9.69 -13.25 -8.53
CA LEU A 96 -8.91 -12.47 -7.58
C LEU A 96 -7.83 -13.34 -6.92
N VAL A 97 -8.19 -14.54 -6.43
CA VAL A 97 -7.25 -15.48 -5.83
C VAL A 97 -6.15 -15.89 -6.81
N LEU A 98 -6.51 -16.14 -8.08
CA LEU A 98 -5.53 -16.42 -9.12
C LEU A 98 -4.53 -15.26 -9.29
N HIS A 99 -5.01 -14.01 -9.34
CA HIS A 99 -4.12 -12.85 -9.41
C HIS A 99 -3.19 -12.75 -8.20
N LEU A 100 -3.72 -12.92 -6.99
CA LEU A 100 -2.94 -12.86 -5.75
C LEU A 100 -1.87 -13.97 -5.69
N ASN A 101 -2.17 -15.17 -6.18
CA ASN A 101 -1.24 -16.30 -6.15
C ASN A 101 -0.23 -16.28 -7.31
N SER A 102 -0.59 -15.70 -8.46
CA SER A 102 0.21 -15.79 -9.69
C SER A 102 1.57 -15.10 -9.62
N ALA A 103 1.75 -14.14 -8.70
CA ALA A 103 3.01 -13.41 -8.56
C ALA A 103 3.03 -12.55 -7.27
N PRO A 104 3.33 -13.16 -6.11
CA PRO A 104 3.32 -12.48 -4.80
C PRO A 104 4.31 -11.30 -4.72
N ASP A 105 5.30 -11.27 -5.61
CA ASP A 105 6.30 -10.21 -5.78
C ASP A 105 5.78 -8.98 -6.55
N ARG A 106 4.55 -9.02 -7.09
CA ARG A 106 3.96 -7.86 -7.78
C ARG A 106 3.63 -6.78 -6.75
N GLY A 107 4.19 -5.58 -6.96
CA GLY A 107 4.01 -4.42 -6.08
C GLY A 107 2.59 -4.05 -5.71
N ILE A 108 1.62 -4.38 -6.58
CA ILE A 108 0.19 -4.23 -6.27
C ILE A 108 -0.18 -5.02 -5.02
N ILE A 109 0.22 -6.29 -4.92
CA ILE A 109 -0.15 -7.19 -3.81
C ILE A 109 0.40 -6.69 -2.48
N ILE A 110 1.63 -6.16 -2.49
CA ILE A 110 2.29 -5.59 -1.31
C ILE A 110 1.47 -4.42 -0.74
N GLN A 111 0.81 -3.65 -1.60
CA GLN A 111 0.00 -2.48 -1.20
C GLN A 111 -1.45 -2.85 -0.93
N THR A 112 -1.97 -3.91 -1.54
CA THR A 112 -3.38 -4.28 -1.42
C THR A 112 -3.62 -5.45 -0.47
N LYS A 113 -3.07 -5.40 0.76
CA LYS A 113 -3.18 -6.47 1.77
C LYS A 113 -4.62 -6.88 2.07
N HIS A 114 -5.53 -5.92 2.08
CA HIS A 114 -6.95 -6.12 2.35
C HIS A 114 -7.62 -7.09 1.36
N LEU A 115 -7.09 -7.25 0.14
CA LEU A 115 -7.67 -8.12 -0.90
C LEU A 115 -7.75 -9.59 -0.48
N LYS A 116 -6.87 -10.07 0.41
CA LYS A 116 -6.90 -11.47 0.89
C LYS A 116 -8.20 -11.80 1.64
N HIS A 117 -8.88 -10.80 2.20
CA HIS A 117 -10.12 -10.97 2.95
C HIS A 117 -11.38 -10.78 2.11
N VAL A 118 -11.24 -10.34 0.85
CA VAL A 118 -12.37 -9.97 -0.01
C VAL A 118 -13.15 -11.18 -0.58
N PRO A 119 -12.53 -12.30 -1.00
CA PRO A 119 -13.25 -13.41 -1.63
C PRO A 119 -14.49 -13.88 -0.87
N LYS A 120 -14.39 -14.02 0.47
CA LYS A 120 -15.48 -14.48 1.33
C LYS A 120 -16.66 -13.50 1.46
N ARG A 121 -16.52 -12.26 0.96
CA ARG A 121 -17.53 -11.19 1.08
C ARG A 121 -18.29 -10.93 -0.24
N LEU A 122 -17.85 -11.51 -1.35
CA LEU A 122 -18.36 -11.17 -2.69
C LEU A 122 -19.78 -11.67 -2.99
N SER A 123 -20.24 -12.70 -2.26
CA SER A 123 -21.61 -13.21 -2.40
C SER A 123 -22.64 -12.24 -1.83
N GLU A 124 -22.29 -11.55 -0.75
CA GLU A 124 -23.20 -10.71 0.04
C GLU A 124 -23.20 -9.24 -0.41
N PHE A 125 -22.09 -8.77 -1.01
CA PHE A 125 -21.91 -7.35 -1.37
C PHE A 125 -21.71 -7.16 -2.88
N PRO A 126 -22.80 -6.90 -3.64
CA PRO A 126 -22.74 -6.71 -5.09
C PRO A 126 -21.78 -5.60 -5.55
N CYS A 127 -21.74 -4.47 -4.84
CA CYS A 127 -20.84 -3.36 -5.16
C CYS A 127 -19.35 -3.78 -5.07
N LEU A 128 -18.96 -4.44 -3.98
CA LEU A 128 -17.60 -4.95 -3.83
C LEU A 128 -17.26 -5.96 -4.94
N ARG A 129 -18.20 -6.83 -5.30
CA ARG A 129 -18.04 -7.78 -6.42
C ARG A 129 -17.83 -7.08 -7.76
N ASP A 130 -18.61 -6.06 -8.07
CA ASP A 130 -18.48 -5.34 -9.35
C ASP A 130 -17.16 -4.55 -9.43
N VAL A 131 -16.71 -3.95 -8.32
CA VAL A 131 -15.39 -3.30 -8.24
C VAL A 131 -14.25 -4.31 -8.39
N ILE A 132 -14.32 -5.47 -7.72
CA ILE A 132 -13.29 -6.51 -7.88
C ILE A 132 -13.29 -7.08 -9.30
N TYR A 133 -14.45 -7.21 -9.93
CA TYR A 133 -14.53 -7.62 -11.32
C TYR A 133 -13.79 -6.63 -12.24
N LEU A 134 -14.00 -5.31 -12.05
CA LEU A 134 -13.26 -4.29 -12.77
C LEU A 134 -11.75 -4.43 -12.52
N PHE A 135 -11.34 -4.45 -11.25
CA PHE A 135 -9.93 -4.56 -10.85
C PHE A 135 -9.23 -5.77 -11.49
N CYS A 136 -9.83 -6.96 -11.40
CA CYS A 136 -9.27 -8.16 -12.01
C CYS A 136 -9.23 -8.07 -13.53
N SER A 137 -10.15 -7.34 -14.16
CA SER A 137 -10.21 -7.23 -15.63
C SER A 137 -9.11 -6.32 -16.13
N VAL A 138 -8.97 -5.12 -15.55
CA VAL A 138 -7.88 -4.20 -15.93
C VAL A 138 -6.51 -4.75 -15.56
N TRP A 139 -6.39 -5.51 -14.46
CA TRP A 139 -5.13 -6.15 -14.11
C TRP A 139 -4.79 -7.28 -15.09
N ALA A 140 -5.76 -8.10 -15.52
CA ALA A 140 -5.52 -9.10 -16.56
C ALA A 140 -5.09 -8.45 -17.88
N ASP A 141 -5.73 -7.34 -18.28
CA ASP A 141 -5.39 -6.58 -19.48
C ASP A 141 -3.99 -5.98 -19.39
N PHE A 142 -3.63 -5.40 -18.24
CA PHE A 142 -2.28 -4.95 -17.95
C PHE A 142 -1.26 -6.09 -18.08
N CYS A 143 -1.52 -7.26 -17.50
CA CYS A 143 -0.62 -8.42 -17.59
C CYS A 143 -0.44 -8.89 -19.04
N ARG A 144 -1.49 -8.78 -19.86
CA ARG A 144 -1.50 -9.13 -21.28
C ARG A 144 -0.97 -8.01 -22.18
N ARG A 145 -0.58 -6.86 -21.61
CA ARG A 145 -0.13 -5.66 -22.34
C ARG A 145 -1.16 -5.16 -23.36
N VAL A 146 -2.45 -5.32 -23.04
CA VAL A 146 -3.54 -4.74 -23.82
C VAL A 146 -3.41 -3.21 -23.75
N PRO A 147 -3.63 -2.48 -24.86
CA PRO A 147 -3.62 -1.02 -24.85
C PRO A 147 -4.54 -0.45 -23.77
N LEU A 148 -4.03 0.53 -23.00
CA LEU A 148 -4.81 1.22 -21.98
C LEU A 148 -5.95 2.00 -22.62
N VAL A 149 -7.12 1.93 -21.98
CA VAL A 149 -8.33 2.65 -22.37
C VAL A 149 -8.79 3.47 -21.17
N GLU A 150 -9.29 4.69 -21.41
CA GLU A 150 -9.89 5.50 -20.35
C GLU A 150 -11.07 4.78 -19.71
N PHE A 151 -11.09 4.74 -18.38
CA PHE A 151 -12.10 3.97 -17.64
C PHE A 151 -13.53 4.42 -17.93
N VAL A 152 -13.74 5.70 -18.24
CA VAL A 152 -15.08 6.26 -18.54
C VAL A 152 -15.76 5.56 -19.72
N THR A 153 -15.00 4.94 -20.63
CA THR A 153 -15.55 4.22 -21.78
C THR A 153 -15.78 2.74 -21.50
N MET A 154 -15.35 2.22 -20.34
CA MET A 154 -15.45 0.81 -19.99
C MET A 154 -16.81 0.48 -19.36
N PRO A 155 -17.58 -0.48 -19.91
CA PRO A 155 -18.85 -0.91 -19.30
C PRO A 155 -18.69 -1.46 -17.87
N ALA A 156 -17.56 -2.12 -17.57
CA ALA A 156 -17.25 -2.63 -16.24
C ALA A 156 -17.07 -1.50 -15.21
N TYR A 157 -16.50 -0.38 -15.62
CA TYR A 157 -16.33 0.80 -14.77
C TYR A 157 -17.69 1.47 -14.49
N GLY A 158 -18.49 1.70 -15.53
CA GLY A 158 -19.85 2.23 -15.37
C GLY A 158 -20.72 1.37 -14.44
N ARG A 159 -20.58 0.04 -14.51
CA ARG A 159 -21.23 -0.90 -13.57
C ARG A 159 -20.74 -0.70 -12.13
N ALA A 160 -19.42 -0.66 -11.93
CA ALA A 160 -18.83 -0.47 -10.59
C ALA A 160 -19.30 0.84 -9.94
N ILE A 161 -19.29 1.96 -10.67
CA ILE A 161 -19.78 3.26 -10.22
C ILE A 161 -21.27 3.21 -9.88
N LYS A 162 -22.09 2.61 -10.76
CA LYS A 162 -23.53 2.48 -10.53
C LYS A 162 -23.83 1.67 -9.26
N SER A 163 -23.17 0.53 -9.08
CA SER A 163 -23.35 -0.32 -7.89
C SER A 163 -22.86 0.36 -6.62
N LEU A 164 -21.78 1.14 -6.68
CA LEU A 164 -21.30 1.96 -5.55
C LEU A 164 -22.34 3.01 -5.16
N ARG A 165 -22.86 3.77 -6.14
CA ARG A 165 -23.92 4.76 -5.89
C ARG A 165 -25.14 4.15 -5.22
N GLN A 166 -25.65 3.03 -5.77
CA GLN A 166 -26.80 2.32 -5.18
C GLN A 166 -26.54 1.83 -3.76
N THR A 167 -25.29 1.45 -3.44
CA THR A 167 -24.91 1.01 -2.09
C THR A 167 -24.85 2.17 -1.11
N LEU A 168 -24.34 3.33 -1.56
CA LEU A 168 -24.31 4.57 -0.77
C LEU A 168 -25.71 5.12 -0.48
N ASP A 169 -26.69 4.86 -1.35
CA ASP A 169 -28.11 5.20 -1.15
C ASP A 169 -28.87 4.17 -0.26
N SER A 170 -28.17 3.16 0.27
CA SER A 170 -28.77 2.04 1.02
C SER A 170 -28.30 2.01 2.48
N ARG A 171 -28.90 1.12 3.28
CA ARG A 171 -28.45 0.84 4.66
C ARG A 171 -27.00 0.34 4.77
N ASN A 172 -26.42 -0.13 3.67
CA ASN A 172 -25.05 -0.63 3.63
C ASN A 172 -24.01 0.48 3.35
N ALA A 173 -24.42 1.76 3.29
CA ALA A 173 -23.52 2.88 2.97
C ALA A 173 -22.26 2.92 3.85
N ILE A 174 -22.41 2.66 5.15
CA ILE A 174 -21.32 2.69 6.15
C ILE A 174 -20.74 1.30 6.46
N ALA A 175 -20.97 0.31 5.60
CA ALA A 175 -20.36 -1.02 5.75
C ALA A 175 -18.87 -1.01 5.38
N VAL A 176 -18.08 -1.88 6.01
CA VAL A 176 -16.64 -2.03 5.69
C VAL A 176 -16.41 -2.48 4.25
N GLU A 177 -17.35 -3.22 3.67
CA GLU A 177 -17.33 -3.62 2.26
C GLU A 177 -17.54 -2.44 1.32
N THR A 178 -18.32 -1.43 1.73
CA THR A 178 -18.51 -0.19 0.97
C THR A 178 -17.23 0.63 0.99
N LEU A 179 -16.57 0.76 2.15
CA LEU A 179 -15.24 1.35 2.25
C LEU A 179 -14.23 0.59 1.38
N ALA A 180 -14.25 -0.75 1.42
CA ALA A 180 -13.38 -1.57 0.58
C ALA A 180 -13.62 -1.31 -0.90
N ALA A 181 -14.88 -1.25 -1.33
CA ALA A 181 -15.23 -1.01 -2.72
C ALA A 181 -14.71 0.35 -3.22
N ILE A 182 -14.92 1.44 -2.49
CA ILE A 182 -14.40 2.76 -2.89
C ILE A 182 -12.86 2.81 -2.83
N THR A 183 -12.23 2.17 -1.84
CA THR A 183 -10.76 2.08 -1.72
C THR A 183 -10.16 1.37 -2.93
N ILE A 184 -10.70 0.19 -3.27
CA ILE A 184 -10.22 -0.60 -4.40
C ILE A 184 -10.48 0.14 -5.72
N LEU A 185 -11.62 0.82 -5.86
CA LEU A 185 -11.91 1.62 -7.05
C LEU A 185 -10.89 2.76 -7.22
N GLN A 186 -10.61 3.50 -6.15
CA GLN A 186 -9.57 4.55 -6.11
C GLN A 186 -8.21 3.98 -6.55
N ARG A 187 -7.80 2.82 -6.01
CA ARG A 187 -6.52 2.19 -6.36
C ARG A 187 -6.52 1.68 -7.80
N THR A 188 -7.63 1.12 -8.26
CA THR A 188 -7.78 0.65 -9.64
C THR A 188 -7.62 1.81 -10.62
N GLU A 189 -8.22 2.95 -10.31
CA GLU A 189 -8.03 4.18 -11.07
C GLU A 189 -6.57 4.63 -11.01
N ASP A 190 -5.97 4.82 -9.82
CA ASP A 190 -4.58 5.31 -9.69
C ASP A 190 -3.57 4.43 -10.43
N LEU A 191 -3.75 3.11 -10.43
CA LEU A 191 -2.79 2.17 -11.00
C LEU A 191 -2.94 1.99 -12.52
N PHE A 192 -4.16 2.03 -13.04
CA PHE A 192 -4.44 1.54 -14.40
C PHE A 192 -5.16 2.54 -15.31
N ASN A 193 -5.85 3.55 -14.77
CA ASN A 193 -6.60 4.49 -15.61
C ASN A 193 -5.64 5.48 -16.28
N PRO A 194 -5.56 5.59 -17.61
CA PRO A 194 -4.71 6.59 -18.26
C PRO A 194 -5.24 8.03 -18.07
N GLY A 195 -6.48 8.19 -17.62
CA GLY A 195 -7.07 9.50 -17.32
C GLY A 195 -6.32 10.30 -16.25
N ARG A 196 -6.33 11.62 -16.38
CA ARG A 196 -5.61 12.57 -15.50
C ARG A 196 -6.41 13.06 -14.28
N ARG A 197 -7.60 12.51 -14.03
CA ARG A 197 -8.43 12.94 -12.89
C ARG A 197 -7.81 12.45 -11.60
N THR A 198 -7.43 13.37 -10.73
CA THR A 198 -6.85 13.09 -9.42
C THR A 198 -7.89 13.33 -8.33
N MET A 199 -7.74 12.62 -7.21
CA MET A 199 -8.45 12.86 -5.96
C MET A 199 -10.00 12.79 -5.99
N LEU A 200 -10.57 11.92 -6.83
CA LEU A 200 -12.04 11.82 -6.97
C LEU A 200 -12.75 11.16 -5.78
N HIS A 201 -12.08 10.24 -5.09
CA HIS A 201 -12.71 9.33 -4.11
C HIS A 201 -12.34 9.69 -2.67
N GLU A 202 -11.26 10.45 -2.48
CA GLU A 202 -10.60 10.70 -1.21
C GLU A 202 -11.51 11.46 -0.23
N LYS A 203 -12.32 12.39 -0.74
CA LYS A 203 -13.38 13.04 0.05
C LYS A 203 -14.42 12.04 0.55
N GLY A 204 -14.89 11.13 -0.33
CA GLY A 204 -15.86 10.09 0.02
C GLY A 204 -15.30 9.09 1.04
N ILE A 205 -14.06 8.65 0.84
CA ILE A 205 -13.33 7.78 1.77
C ILE A 205 -13.20 8.46 3.14
N THR A 206 -12.83 9.74 3.19
CA THR A 206 -12.70 10.51 4.43
C THR A 206 -14.02 10.57 5.20
N ILE A 207 -15.13 10.85 4.50
CA ILE A 207 -16.47 10.91 5.10
C ILE A 207 -16.89 9.54 5.66
N LEU A 208 -16.65 8.46 4.90
CA LEU A 208 -16.99 7.10 5.33
C LEU A 208 -16.17 6.68 6.56
N LEU A 209 -14.85 6.90 6.56
CA LEU A 209 -14.00 6.60 7.71
C LEU A 209 -14.46 7.36 8.97
N ALA A 210 -14.78 8.65 8.83
CA ALA A 210 -15.29 9.44 9.94
C ALA A 210 -16.61 8.88 10.49
N ALA A 211 -17.52 8.42 9.62
CA ALA A 211 -18.79 7.84 10.03
C ALA A 211 -18.65 6.44 10.67
N MET A 212 -17.68 5.64 10.20
CA MET A 212 -17.44 4.29 10.71
C MET A 212 -16.71 4.25 12.05
N GLY A 213 -15.85 5.24 12.33
CA GLY A 213 -14.98 5.22 13.51
C GLY A 213 -13.80 4.24 13.36
N PRO A 214 -12.89 4.19 14.35
CA PRO A 214 -11.66 3.40 14.26
C PRO A 214 -11.93 1.88 14.24
N PRO A 215 -11.03 1.08 13.64
CA PRO A 215 -11.19 -0.37 13.60
C PRO A 215 -11.02 -0.98 14.99
N LYS A 216 -11.73 -2.09 15.24
CA LYS A 216 -11.50 -2.91 16.43
C LYS A 216 -10.18 -3.68 16.30
N PRO A 217 -9.47 -3.97 17.42
CA PRO A 217 -8.17 -4.64 17.37
C PRO A 217 -8.15 -6.00 16.65
N ASP A 218 -9.29 -6.69 16.61
CA ASP A 218 -9.46 -8.02 16.00
C ASP A 218 -9.98 -7.98 14.54
N ASP A 219 -10.35 -6.80 14.03
CA ASP A 219 -10.82 -6.65 12.65
C ASP A 219 -9.64 -6.43 11.70
N GLU A 220 -8.95 -7.52 11.34
CA GLU A 220 -7.83 -7.47 10.40
C GLU A 220 -8.20 -6.84 9.05
N PHE A 221 -9.43 -7.07 8.57
CA PHE A 221 -9.86 -6.55 7.27
C PHE A 221 -10.00 -5.04 7.33
N TYR A 222 -10.76 -4.54 8.30
CA TYR A 222 -10.94 -3.10 8.45
C TYR A 222 -9.62 -2.40 8.75
N THR A 223 -8.81 -2.96 9.64
CA THR A 223 -7.49 -2.46 9.97
C THR A 223 -6.59 -2.34 8.73
N SER A 224 -6.56 -3.35 7.88
CA SER A 224 -5.78 -3.31 6.64
C SER A 224 -6.27 -2.26 5.63
N LEU A 225 -7.57 -1.96 5.60
CA LEU A 225 -8.14 -0.88 4.79
C LEU A 225 -7.76 0.49 5.34
N VAL A 226 -7.80 0.67 6.66
CA VAL A 226 -7.42 1.94 7.30
C VAL A 226 -5.96 2.27 7.03
N CYS A 227 -5.05 1.29 7.13
CA CYS A 227 -3.64 1.48 6.81
C CYS A 227 -3.40 1.90 5.35
N GLU A 228 -4.08 1.24 4.40
CA GLU A 228 -3.97 1.61 2.98
C GLU A 228 -4.51 3.02 2.73
N ASN A 229 -5.70 3.33 3.31
CA ASN A 229 -6.32 4.65 3.16
C ASN A 229 -5.51 5.77 3.82
N TYR A 230 -4.73 5.49 4.87
CA TYR A 230 -3.81 6.49 5.41
C TYR A 230 -2.81 6.98 4.35
N GLY A 231 -2.21 6.07 3.58
CA GLY A 231 -1.28 6.43 2.50
C GLY A 231 -1.93 7.18 1.32
N ILE A 232 -3.19 6.83 1.02
CA ILE A 232 -4.02 7.48 0.00
C ILE A 232 -4.42 8.90 0.43
N LEU A 233 -4.84 9.08 1.68
CA LEU A 233 -5.45 10.32 2.16
C LEU A 233 -4.46 11.37 2.67
N VAL A 234 -3.22 11.00 3.01
CA VAL A 234 -2.18 11.98 3.41
C VAL A 234 -2.04 13.14 2.40
N PRO A 235 -1.84 12.89 1.09
CA PRO A 235 -1.83 13.96 0.10
C PRO A 235 -3.14 14.75 0.06
N TYR A 236 -4.29 14.08 0.14
CA TYR A 236 -5.59 14.75 0.11
C TYR A 236 -5.75 15.74 1.28
N TRP A 237 -5.40 15.36 2.51
CA TRP A 237 -5.48 16.26 3.66
C TRP A 237 -4.47 17.40 3.58
N ILE A 238 -3.25 17.11 3.11
CA ILE A 238 -2.25 18.14 2.80
C ILE A 238 -2.81 19.17 1.83
N LEU A 239 -3.45 18.70 0.75
CA LEU A 239 -3.92 19.53 -0.35
C LEU A 239 -5.25 20.23 -0.09
N THR A 240 -6.04 19.75 0.86
CA THR A 240 -7.32 20.38 1.23
C THR A 240 -7.24 21.16 2.53
N GLY A 241 -6.12 21.06 3.26
CA GLY A 241 -5.95 21.66 4.58
C GLY A 241 -6.88 21.08 5.65
N TRP A 242 -7.50 19.92 5.39
CA TRP A 242 -8.41 19.24 6.32
C TRP A 242 -7.65 18.60 7.49
N LYS A 243 -8.29 18.57 8.66
CA LYS A 243 -7.77 17.85 9.83
C LYS A 243 -7.76 16.35 9.55
N ASN A 244 -6.59 15.74 9.66
CA ASN A 244 -6.44 14.28 9.55
C ASN A 244 -6.93 13.61 10.84
N ILE A 245 -8.16 13.08 10.82
CA ILE A 245 -8.75 12.34 11.96
C ILE A 245 -7.93 11.10 12.36
N MET A 246 -7.15 10.56 11.44
CA MET A 246 -6.37 9.35 11.67
C MET A 246 -5.11 9.58 12.52
N ASN A 247 -4.74 10.84 12.78
CA ASN A 247 -3.63 11.19 13.67
C ASN A 247 -4.03 11.27 15.14
N ASP A 248 -5.33 11.30 15.45
CA ASP A 248 -5.85 11.34 16.81
C ASP A 248 -6.11 9.92 17.34
N PRO A 249 -5.94 9.65 18.64
CA PRO A 249 -6.47 8.42 19.26
C PRO A 249 -8.00 8.33 19.09
N PRO A 250 -8.59 7.14 18.84
CA PRO A 250 -7.96 5.81 18.82
C PRO A 250 -7.33 5.42 17.47
N TRP A 251 -7.49 6.24 16.42
CA TRP A 251 -7.05 5.89 15.06
C TRP A 251 -5.55 5.69 14.94
N ARG A 252 -4.77 6.63 15.51
CA ARG A 252 -3.31 6.58 15.50
C ARG A 252 -2.78 5.25 16.03
N ASP A 253 -3.37 4.78 17.11
CA ASP A 253 -2.92 3.56 17.80
C ASP A 253 -3.22 2.33 16.93
N ALA A 254 -4.40 2.27 16.31
CA ALA A 254 -4.76 1.20 15.38
C ALA A 254 -3.79 1.14 14.18
N ILE A 255 -3.47 2.30 13.59
CA ILE A 255 -2.55 2.40 12.43
C ILE A 255 -1.13 2.00 12.81
N SER A 256 -0.61 2.55 13.92
CA SER A 256 0.76 2.27 14.38
C SER A 256 0.93 0.77 14.68
N ASN A 257 -0.04 0.16 15.36
CA ASN A 257 -0.02 -1.28 15.64
C ASN A 257 0.01 -2.09 14.34
N ALA A 258 -0.92 -1.82 13.42
CA ALA A 258 -1.08 -2.57 12.19
C ALA A 258 0.08 -2.42 11.20
N MET A 259 0.63 -1.21 11.06
CA MET A 259 1.77 -0.96 10.17
C MET A 259 3.08 -1.56 10.72
N SER A 260 3.17 -1.80 12.03
CA SER A 260 4.32 -2.48 12.63
C SER A 260 4.22 -4.02 12.60
N ASP A 261 3.04 -4.58 12.35
CA ASP A 261 2.77 -6.02 12.51
C ASP A 261 3.08 -6.85 11.24
N TYR A 262 4.22 -6.58 10.62
CA TYR A 262 4.70 -7.40 9.50
C TYR A 262 5.58 -8.53 10.02
N PRO A 263 5.28 -9.80 9.69
CA PRO A 263 6.13 -10.93 10.05
C PRO A 263 7.58 -10.78 9.61
N GLU A 264 7.83 -10.08 8.50
CA GLU A 264 9.15 -9.86 7.92
C GLU A 264 9.94 -8.74 8.62
N LEU A 265 9.32 -7.98 9.54
CA LEU A 265 9.95 -6.86 10.25
C LEU A 265 10.41 -7.23 11.66
N LYS A 266 10.67 -8.50 11.99
CA LYS A 266 10.93 -8.94 13.39
C LYS A 266 11.91 -8.04 14.16
N GLN A 267 13.06 -7.72 13.57
CA GLN A 267 14.09 -6.89 14.22
C GLN A 267 13.78 -5.39 14.12
N MET A 268 13.11 -4.96 13.05
CA MET A 268 12.75 -3.56 12.79
C MET A 268 11.40 -3.15 13.39
N LYS A 269 10.63 -4.07 13.96
CA LYS A 269 9.23 -3.86 14.39
C LYS A 269 9.13 -2.74 15.42
N ALA A 270 9.92 -2.81 16.49
CA ALA A 270 9.90 -1.80 17.55
C ALA A 270 10.39 -0.41 17.06
N PRO A 271 11.54 -0.29 16.36
CA PRO A 271 11.96 0.97 15.75
C PRO A 271 10.92 1.57 14.81
N ILE A 272 10.34 0.77 13.91
CA ILE A 272 9.33 1.23 12.95
C ILE A 272 8.06 1.67 13.66
N LYS A 273 7.59 0.91 14.65
CA LYS A 273 6.40 1.27 15.44
C LYS A 273 6.59 2.62 16.13
N SER A 274 7.73 2.81 16.80
CA SER A 274 8.07 4.05 17.49
C SER A 274 8.13 5.23 16.51
N ALA A 275 8.81 5.05 15.36
CA ALA A 275 8.91 6.07 14.33
C ALA A 275 7.55 6.43 13.74
N LEU A 276 6.70 5.44 13.43
CA LEU A 276 5.33 5.67 12.92
C LEU A 276 4.52 6.50 13.90
N TYR A 277 4.57 6.17 15.19
CA TYR A 277 3.85 6.92 16.22
C TYR A 277 4.31 8.38 16.28
N GLN A 278 5.62 8.63 16.30
CA GLN A 278 6.15 9.99 16.32
C GLN A 278 5.82 10.76 15.03
N LEU A 279 5.94 10.11 13.87
CA LEU A 279 5.65 10.73 12.57
C LEU A 279 4.19 11.14 12.40
N THR A 280 3.23 10.38 12.95
CA THR A 280 1.81 10.82 12.92
C THR A 280 1.61 12.15 13.65
N GLY A 281 2.37 12.38 14.73
CA GLY A 281 2.41 13.68 15.42
C GLY A 281 2.95 14.79 14.53
N ILE A 282 3.99 14.51 13.74
CA ILE A 282 4.53 15.46 12.76
C ILE A 282 3.53 15.72 11.63
N TYR A 283 2.88 14.68 11.09
CA TYR A 283 1.85 14.82 10.05
C TYR A 283 0.70 15.72 10.49
N ALA A 284 0.35 15.74 11.78
CA ALA A 284 -0.69 16.61 12.30
C ALA A 284 -0.35 18.10 12.20
N LYS A 285 0.96 18.44 12.23
CA LYS A 285 1.46 19.82 12.12
C LYS A 285 1.54 20.34 10.68
N MET A 286 1.54 19.43 9.70
CA MET A 286 1.76 19.78 8.28
C MET A 286 0.81 20.82 7.69
N PRO A 287 -0.51 20.77 7.94
CA PRO A 287 -1.41 21.79 7.41
C PRO A 287 -1.01 23.20 7.86
N ASP A 288 -0.58 23.35 9.11
CA ASP A 288 -0.16 24.64 9.64
C ASP A 288 1.17 25.08 9.05
N LEU A 289 2.16 24.19 8.92
CA LEU A 289 3.42 24.49 8.24
C LEU A 289 3.22 24.95 6.79
N ILE A 290 2.31 24.30 6.05
CA ILE A 290 1.95 24.69 4.69
C ILE A 290 1.28 26.06 4.67
N ARG A 291 0.34 26.33 5.59
CA ARG A 291 -0.32 27.65 5.71
C ARG A 291 0.69 28.76 6.04
N TYR A 292 1.62 28.50 6.96
CA TYR A 292 2.71 29.43 7.26
C TYR A 292 3.55 29.70 6.02
N ARG A 293 3.94 28.66 5.29
CA ARG A 293 4.70 28.81 4.05
C ARG A 293 3.92 29.57 2.98
N GLN A 294 2.62 29.35 2.85
CA GLN A 294 1.75 30.05 1.91
C GLN A 294 1.55 31.52 2.26
N SER A 295 1.65 31.89 3.55
CA SER A 295 1.51 33.28 3.99
C SER A 295 2.56 34.22 3.36
N LEU A 296 3.72 33.67 2.95
CA LEU A 296 4.76 34.42 2.23
C LEU A 296 4.30 34.94 0.85
N TRP A 297 3.21 34.42 0.29
CA TRP A 297 2.71 34.79 -1.04
C TRP A 297 1.46 35.66 -1.01
N LYS A 298 0.82 35.82 0.15
CA LYS A 298 -0.36 36.70 0.24
C LYS A 298 0.14 38.13 0.21
N PRO A 299 -0.22 38.95 -0.81
CA PRO A 299 0.16 40.35 -0.85
C PRO A 299 -0.41 41.01 0.40
N THR A 300 0.46 41.36 1.33
CA THR A 300 0.06 42.05 2.55
C THR A 300 -0.04 43.52 2.16
N GLU A 301 -1.24 44.07 2.11
CA GLU A 301 -1.47 45.53 2.09
C GLU A 301 -0.99 46.22 3.39
N SER A 302 -0.36 45.51 4.33
CA SER A 302 0.44 46.17 5.36
C SER A 302 1.61 45.30 5.79
N THR A 303 2.79 45.91 5.72
CA THR A 303 4.10 45.48 6.20
C THR A 303 4.13 45.36 7.73
N LYS A 304 3.18 44.65 8.32
CA LYS A 304 3.28 44.19 9.71
C LYS A 304 3.74 42.75 9.66
N VAL A 305 5.03 42.56 9.97
CA VAL A 305 5.61 41.28 10.37
C VAL A 305 4.56 40.56 11.23
N SER A 306 4.09 39.40 10.77
CA SER A 306 3.12 38.60 11.52
C SER A 306 3.63 38.50 12.97
N PRO A 307 2.82 38.79 13.99
CA PRO A 307 3.23 38.85 15.40
C PRO A 307 3.80 37.52 15.98
N ASN A 308 4.11 36.55 15.12
CA ASN A 308 4.51 35.20 15.45
C ASN A 308 5.74 34.67 14.69
N LEU A 309 6.57 35.53 14.08
CA LEU A 309 7.75 35.08 13.30
C LEU A 309 8.65 34.13 14.10
N LYS A 310 8.96 34.46 15.36
CA LYS A 310 9.79 33.61 16.23
C LYS A 310 9.16 32.24 16.45
N ASP A 311 7.88 32.21 16.80
CA ASP A 311 7.17 30.96 17.11
C ASP A 311 7.00 30.08 15.86
N ILE A 312 6.73 30.68 14.69
CA ILE A 312 6.65 29.93 13.43
C ILE A 312 8.03 29.38 13.03
N THR A 313 9.09 30.18 13.15
CA THR A 313 10.46 29.72 12.91
C THR A 313 10.82 28.56 13.84
N GLU A 314 10.46 28.67 15.11
CA GLU A 314 10.68 27.63 16.11
C GLU A 314 9.86 26.36 15.82
N GLU A 315 8.62 26.50 15.33
CA GLU A 315 7.79 25.37 14.91
C GLU A 315 8.42 24.62 13.73
N PHE A 316 8.91 25.33 12.72
CA PHE A 316 9.64 24.72 11.60
C PHE A 316 10.89 23.99 12.08
N ARG A 317 11.70 24.65 12.92
CA ARG A 317 12.95 24.10 13.47
C ARG A 317 12.68 22.82 14.26
N ARG A 318 11.79 22.88 15.24
CA ARG A 318 11.43 21.74 16.09
C ARG A 318 10.90 20.57 15.26
N THR A 319 10.05 20.87 14.28
CA THR A 319 9.44 19.82 13.45
C THR A 319 10.45 19.14 12.52
N ASP A 320 11.37 19.90 11.93
CA ASP A 320 12.49 19.36 11.14
C ASP A 320 13.45 18.53 11.99
N GLU A 321 13.83 19.00 13.18
CA GLU A 321 14.71 18.27 14.11
C GLU A 321 14.09 16.95 14.59
N GLU A 322 12.79 16.96 14.91
CA GLU A 322 12.02 15.77 15.27
C GLU A 322 12.01 14.77 14.09
N ALA A 323 11.66 15.23 12.88
CA ALA A 323 11.69 14.41 11.67
C ALA A 323 13.10 13.89 11.35
N GLY A 324 14.13 14.69 11.61
CA GLY A 324 15.53 14.36 11.40
C GLY A 324 16.02 13.26 12.33
N THR A 325 15.69 13.36 13.62
CA THR A 325 15.99 12.33 14.62
C THR A 325 15.35 11.00 14.24
N ILE A 326 14.06 11.01 13.86
CA ILE A 326 13.33 9.79 13.49
C ILE A 326 13.91 9.13 12.24
N THR A 327 14.09 9.91 11.17
CA THR A 327 14.58 9.37 9.88
C THR A 327 16.02 8.85 9.98
N SER A 328 16.90 9.57 10.67
CA SER A 328 18.29 9.15 10.86
C SER A 328 18.37 7.94 11.79
N GLY A 329 17.59 7.92 12.87
CA GLY A 329 17.52 6.77 13.78
C GLY A 329 17.03 5.51 13.08
N LEU A 330 16.00 5.61 12.24
CA LEU A 330 15.53 4.48 11.43
C LEU A 330 16.61 3.99 10.44
N LEU A 331 17.25 4.89 9.71
CA LEU A 331 18.28 4.53 8.74
C LEU A 331 19.49 3.88 9.44
N ASN A 332 19.92 4.42 10.58
CA ASN A 332 21.02 3.85 11.39
C ASN A 332 20.66 2.46 11.91
N ASN A 333 19.46 2.30 12.50
CA ASN A 333 18.97 0.99 12.94
C ASN A 333 18.97 -0.04 11.79
N MET A 334 18.58 0.36 10.58
CA MET A 334 18.64 -0.54 9.42
C MET A 334 20.07 -0.99 9.11
N PHE A 335 21.07 -0.10 9.20
CA PHE A 335 22.46 -0.48 8.97
C PHE A 335 23.05 -1.29 10.12
N GLU A 336 22.81 -0.89 11.37
CA GLU A 336 23.34 -1.56 12.58
C GLU A 336 22.79 -2.98 12.74
N LEU A 337 21.52 -3.20 12.42
CA LEU A 337 20.88 -4.52 12.45
C LEU A 337 21.22 -5.37 11.20
N GLY A 338 22.01 -4.85 10.25
CA GLY A 338 22.34 -5.54 9.01
C GLY A 338 21.16 -5.68 8.03
N GLU A 339 20.07 -4.95 8.27
CA GLU A 339 18.87 -4.92 7.43
C GLU A 339 19.02 -3.99 6.21
N ALA A 340 20.15 -3.29 6.10
CA ALA A 340 20.56 -2.57 4.90
C ALA A 340 22.07 -2.57 4.73
N THR A 341 22.52 -2.49 3.48
CA THR A 341 23.94 -2.31 3.16
C THR A 341 24.14 -1.11 2.24
N LYS A 342 25.24 -0.39 2.44
CA LYS A 342 25.70 0.70 1.58
C LYS A 342 26.71 0.15 0.58
N LYS A 343 26.49 0.35 -0.71
CA LYS A 343 27.40 -0.10 -1.78
C LYS A 343 27.85 1.07 -2.64
N ARG A 344 29.10 1.03 -3.11
CA ARG A 344 29.57 1.95 -4.15
C ARG A 344 28.88 1.57 -5.46
N ASP A 345 28.28 2.55 -6.12
CA ASP A 345 27.50 2.35 -7.34
C ASP A 345 27.73 3.53 -8.29
N PRO A 346 28.71 3.43 -9.21
CA PRO A 346 29.03 4.51 -10.15
C PRO A 346 27.88 4.88 -11.08
N THR A 347 26.88 4.00 -11.24
CA THR A 347 25.72 4.23 -12.10
C THR A 347 24.58 4.97 -11.39
N SER A 348 24.64 5.02 -10.05
CA SER A 348 23.70 5.78 -9.24
C SER A 348 23.98 7.29 -9.30
N ILE A 349 22.95 8.08 -9.00
CA ILE A 349 23.02 9.56 -9.02
C ILE A 349 24.05 10.10 -8.01
N THR A 350 24.29 9.38 -6.92
CA THR A 350 25.14 9.80 -5.80
C THR A 350 26.47 9.05 -5.74
N GLY A 351 26.72 8.11 -6.67
CA GLY A 351 27.87 7.19 -6.60
C GLY A 351 27.73 6.11 -5.52
N THR A 352 26.61 6.07 -4.80
CA THR A 352 26.31 5.11 -3.73
C THR A 352 24.87 4.63 -3.86
N SER A 353 24.62 3.35 -3.59
CA SER A 353 23.26 2.83 -3.43
C SER A 353 23.05 2.07 -2.12
N TYR A 354 21.83 2.16 -1.60
CA TYR A 354 21.38 1.43 -0.42
C TYR A 354 20.61 0.19 -0.83
N HIS A 355 20.90 -0.94 -0.18
CA HIS A 355 20.30 -2.25 -0.46
C HIS A 355 19.68 -2.80 0.82
N PRO A 356 18.45 -2.36 1.16
CA PRO A 356 17.71 -2.92 2.28
C PRO A 356 17.27 -4.36 1.99
N SER A 357 17.28 -5.21 3.03
CA SER A 357 16.80 -6.59 3.02
C SER A 357 15.27 -6.67 2.88
N ASN A 358 14.57 -5.67 3.42
CA ASN A 358 13.12 -5.64 3.55
C ASN A 358 12.50 -4.48 2.77
N LEU A 359 11.66 -4.83 1.79
CA LEU A 359 11.01 -3.85 0.91
C LEU A 359 10.02 -2.93 1.65
N PRO A 360 9.07 -3.43 2.48
CA PRO A 360 8.21 -2.56 3.30
C PRO A 360 8.98 -1.55 4.15
N ALA A 361 10.07 -1.96 4.82
CA ALA A 361 10.91 -1.05 5.60
C ALA A 361 11.53 0.05 4.72
N ALA A 362 12.05 -0.33 3.55
CA ALA A 362 12.61 0.61 2.58
C ALA A 362 11.56 1.62 2.09
N GLN A 363 10.33 1.16 1.80
CA GLN A 363 9.22 2.01 1.34
C GLN A 363 8.84 3.03 2.42
N GLY A 364 8.68 2.55 3.66
CA GLY A 364 8.41 3.42 4.81
C GLY A 364 9.49 4.48 4.99
N LEU A 365 10.76 4.07 4.97
CA LEU A 365 11.88 5.00 5.15
C LEU A 365 11.97 6.04 4.02
N VAL A 366 11.85 5.64 2.75
CA VAL A 366 11.86 6.61 1.64
C VAL A 366 10.68 7.58 1.73
N ALA A 367 9.50 7.10 2.12
CA ALA A 367 8.35 7.97 2.34
C ALA A 367 8.63 8.99 3.47
N PHE A 368 9.28 8.58 4.55
CA PHE A 368 9.64 9.46 5.66
C PHE A 368 10.75 10.45 5.29
N LEU A 369 11.75 10.03 4.51
CA LEU A 369 12.79 10.90 4.00
C LEU A 369 12.19 11.95 3.05
N ALA A 370 11.33 11.55 2.12
CA ALA A 370 10.63 12.47 1.22
C ALA A 370 9.77 13.47 2.01
N PHE A 371 9.12 13.02 3.07
CA PHE A 371 8.36 13.88 3.95
C PHE A 371 9.24 14.91 4.69
N ARG A 372 10.39 14.49 5.22
CA ARG A 372 11.37 15.42 5.81
C ARG A 372 11.91 16.41 4.79
N VAL A 373 12.15 16.01 3.53
CA VAL A 373 12.53 16.94 2.44
C VAL A 373 11.48 18.05 2.31
N CYS A 374 10.19 17.73 2.41
CA CYS A 374 9.13 18.72 2.36
C CYS A 374 9.23 19.75 3.51
N ILE A 375 9.37 19.27 4.75
CA ILE A 375 9.49 20.13 5.95
C ILE A 375 10.73 21.03 5.86
N LEU A 376 11.89 20.43 5.59
CA LEU A 376 13.15 21.14 5.51
C LEU A 376 13.17 22.14 4.35
N ARG A 377 12.49 21.83 3.23
CA ARG A 377 12.31 22.78 2.13
C ARG A 377 11.46 23.98 2.54
N MET A 378 10.34 23.76 3.24
CA MET A 378 9.52 24.85 3.74
C MET A 378 10.28 25.74 4.73
N ARG A 379 11.09 25.13 5.62
CA ARG A 379 11.97 25.84 6.55
C ARG A 379 13.04 26.66 5.82
N TYR A 380 13.72 26.08 4.83
CA TYR A 380 14.69 26.79 3.99
C TYR A 380 14.06 28.01 3.33
N ASP A 381 12.93 27.83 2.65
CA ASP A 381 12.26 28.95 2.00
C ASP A 381 11.81 30.03 2.99
N TRP A 382 11.36 29.65 4.19
CA TRP A 382 11.00 30.57 5.28
C TRP A 382 12.21 31.37 5.76
N SER A 383 13.35 30.69 5.96
CA SER A 383 14.63 31.32 6.29
C SER A 383 15.05 32.35 5.25
N CYS A 384 15.01 31.99 3.95
CA CYS A 384 15.35 32.91 2.87
C CYS A 384 14.44 34.15 2.87
N ALA A 385 13.12 33.95 3.00
CA ALA A 385 12.15 35.04 2.93
C ALA A 385 12.30 36.05 4.07
N HIS A 386 12.82 35.62 5.22
CA HIS A 386 13.00 36.45 6.41
C HIS A 386 14.47 36.81 6.71
N GLY A 387 15.42 36.39 5.87
CA GLY A 387 16.86 36.67 6.07
C GLY A 387 17.44 36.05 7.35
N LEU A 388 17.00 34.84 7.71
CA LEU A 388 17.53 34.13 8.88
C LEU A 388 18.93 33.56 8.61
N PRO A 389 19.81 33.47 9.63
CA PRO A 389 21.22 33.15 9.43
C PRO A 389 21.51 31.68 9.07
N ASP A 390 20.54 30.76 9.21
CA ASP A 390 20.72 29.33 8.99
C ASP A 390 20.53 28.88 7.52
N GLU A 391 20.30 29.80 6.59
CA GLU A 391 20.01 29.49 5.17
C GLU A 391 21.04 28.54 4.52
N ALA A 392 22.33 28.83 4.68
CA ALA A 392 23.40 28.07 4.04
C ALA A 392 23.49 26.63 4.58
N ASP A 393 23.31 26.47 5.90
CA ASP A 393 23.29 25.17 6.56
C ASP A 393 22.06 24.36 6.12
N LEU A 394 20.89 25.00 6.07
CA LEU A 394 19.65 24.35 5.61
C LEU A 394 19.75 23.86 4.17
N LEU A 395 20.35 24.64 3.27
CA LEU A 395 20.54 24.22 1.88
C LEU A 395 21.50 23.03 1.77
N ARG A 396 22.59 23.01 2.55
CA ARG A 396 23.53 21.89 2.61
C ARG A 396 22.83 20.63 3.09
N ASP A 397 22.09 20.73 4.19
CA ASP A 397 21.41 19.59 4.81
C ASP A 397 20.30 19.05 3.90
N LEU A 398 19.58 19.94 3.22
CA LEU A 398 18.57 19.60 2.23
C LEU A 398 19.16 18.84 1.04
N ARG A 399 20.32 19.26 0.52
CA ARG A 399 21.04 18.53 -0.54
C ARG A 399 21.53 17.16 -0.08
N ALA A 400 22.05 17.06 1.15
CA ALA A 400 22.47 15.80 1.73
C ALA A 400 21.27 14.83 1.87
N LEU A 401 20.11 15.33 2.30
CA LEU A 401 18.88 14.55 2.40
C LEU A 401 18.37 14.08 1.03
N CYS A 402 18.46 14.93 0.00
CA CYS A 402 18.16 14.53 -1.39
C CYS A 402 19.05 13.36 -1.84
N ALA A 403 20.35 13.43 -1.56
CA ALA A 403 21.27 12.35 -1.89
C ALA A 403 20.93 11.04 -1.17
N GLN A 404 20.45 11.10 0.08
CA GLN A 404 19.96 9.90 0.78
C GLN A 404 18.74 9.28 0.07
N VAL A 405 17.75 10.10 -0.32
CA VAL A 405 16.59 9.63 -1.10
C VAL A 405 17.04 8.99 -2.41
N TRP A 406 17.95 9.64 -3.15
CA TRP A 406 18.43 9.12 -4.43
C TRP A 406 19.23 7.82 -4.31
N SER A 407 19.84 7.56 -3.17
CA SER A 407 20.60 6.33 -2.92
C SER A 407 19.70 5.09 -2.87
N PHE A 408 18.38 5.25 -2.66
CA PHE A 408 17.41 4.16 -2.76
C PHE A 408 16.91 3.88 -4.20
N ILE A 409 17.14 4.80 -5.15
CA ILE A 409 16.61 4.66 -6.51
C ILE A 409 17.04 3.34 -7.17
N PRO A 410 18.33 2.94 -7.15
CA PRO A 410 18.75 1.69 -7.79
C PRO A 410 18.11 0.44 -7.17
N TYR A 411 17.80 0.47 -5.87
CA TYR A 411 17.10 -0.63 -5.21
C TYR A 411 15.67 -0.77 -5.74
N PHE A 412 14.92 0.33 -5.76
CA PHE A 412 13.52 0.31 -6.19
C PHE A 412 13.35 0.04 -7.68
N CYS A 413 14.26 0.54 -8.53
CA CYS A 413 14.23 0.28 -9.98
C CYS A 413 14.43 -1.21 -10.34
N ARG A 414 14.88 -2.07 -9.41
CA ARG A 414 14.93 -3.53 -9.63
C ARG A 414 13.56 -4.20 -9.53
N TYR A 415 12.58 -3.54 -8.91
CA TYR A 415 11.24 -4.07 -8.75
C TYR A 415 10.34 -3.65 -9.93
N LYS A 416 9.24 -4.40 -10.12
CA LYS A 416 8.22 -4.05 -11.11
C LYS A 416 7.74 -2.60 -10.92
N ALA A 417 7.40 -1.96 -12.04
CA ALA A 417 7.11 -0.52 -12.11
C ALA A 417 6.10 0.00 -11.05
N PHE A 418 5.17 -0.83 -10.57
CA PHE A 418 4.26 -0.46 -9.48
C PHE A 418 4.96 -0.10 -8.17
N VAL A 419 5.88 -0.95 -7.70
CA VAL A 419 6.63 -0.70 -6.46
C VAL A 419 7.45 0.56 -6.62
N ALA A 420 8.19 0.64 -7.73
CA ALA A 420 9.12 1.72 -7.97
C ALA A 420 8.40 3.07 -8.10
N VAL A 421 7.30 3.16 -8.86
CA VAL A 421 6.49 4.39 -8.97
C VAL A 421 5.97 4.82 -7.61
N THR A 422 5.25 3.95 -6.91
CA THR A 422 4.57 4.32 -5.66
C THR A 422 5.54 4.69 -4.54
N SER A 423 6.76 4.17 -4.57
CA SER A 423 7.79 4.43 -3.55
C SER A 423 8.68 5.63 -3.88
N LEU A 424 9.09 5.78 -5.15
CA LEU A 424 10.07 6.81 -5.56
C LEU A 424 9.44 8.09 -6.09
N GLN A 425 8.25 8.04 -6.69
CA GLN A 425 7.71 9.18 -7.45
C GLN A 425 7.66 10.46 -6.61
N ARG A 426 7.19 10.37 -5.36
CA ARG A 426 7.15 11.53 -4.44
C ARG A 426 8.55 12.02 -4.07
N GLY A 427 9.49 11.10 -3.83
CA GLY A 427 10.88 11.42 -3.54
C GLY A 427 11.54 12.17 -4.70
N ILE A 428 11.33 11.72 -5.94
CA ILE A 428 11.83 12.40 -7.14
C ILE A 428 11.21 13.79 -7.26
N ILE A 429 9.88 13.90 -7.14
CA ILE A 429 9.17 15.19 -7.24
C ILE A 429 9.75 16.21 -6.26
N LEU A 430 9.87 15.85 -4.99
CA LEU A 430 10.29 16.79 -3.94
C LEU A 430 11.78 17.18 -4.00
N THR A 431 12.61 16.33 -4.62
CA THR A 431 14.07 16.54 -4.69
C THR A 431 14.54 17.12 -6.03
N TYR A 432 13.67 17.13 -7.05
CA TYR A 432 14.04 17.49 -8.43
C TYR A 432 14.67 18.88 -8.57
N GLU A 433 14.07 19.91 -7.97
CA GLU A 433 14.57 21.29 -8.09
C GLU A 433 15.94 21.52 -7.43
N LEU A 434 16.36 20.62 -6.53
CA LEU A 434 17.61 20.70 -5.77
C LEU A 434 18.78 19.97 -6.45
N ALA A 435 18.48 19.22 -7.51
CA ALA A 435 19.45 18.49 -8.30
C ALA A 435 20.26 19.42 -9.22
N THR A 436 21.52 19.07 -9.46
CA THR A 436 22.34 19.69 -10.52
C THR A 436 21.77 19.39 -11.91
N PRO A 437 22.13 20.12 -12.98
CA PRO A 437 21.59 19.88 -14.32
C PRO A 437 21.71 18.42 -14.77
N LYS A 438 22.88 17.80 -14.60
CA LYS A 438 23.10 16.37 -14.93
C LYS A 438 22.24 15.43 -14.08
N GLN A 439 22.04 15.74 -12.80
CA GLN A 439 21.19 14.94 -11.92
C GLN A 439 19.71 15.08 -12.30
N LYS A 440 19.26 16.28 -12.70
CA LYS A 440 17.89 16.53 -13.18
C LYS A 440 17.56 15.71 -14.41
N GLU A 441 18.47 15.66 -15.40
CA GLU A 441 18.30 14.82 -16.59
C GLU A 441 18.08 13.36 -16.20
N ARG A 442 18.94 12.85 -15.31
CA ARG A 442 18.84 11.46 -14.85
C ARG A 442 17.57 11.18 -14.05
N LEU A 443 17.16 12.09 -13.17
CA LEU A 443 15.91 11.97 -12.40
C LEU A 443 14.69 12.00 -13.32
N LEU A 444 14.72 12.84 -14.36
CA LEU A 444 13.64 12.95 -15.33
C LEU A 444 13.52 11.69 -16.18
N ASP A 445 14.64 11.12 -16.63
CA ASP A 445 14.64 9.82 -17.33
C ASP A 445 14.01 8.72 -16.48
N ILE A 446 14.42 8.64 -15.21
CA ILE A 446 13.89 7.65 -14.28
C ILE A 446 12.40 7.90 -14.04
N TYR A 447 11.97 9.14 -13.86
CA TYR A 447 10.55 9.47 -13.67
C TYR A 447 9.70 9.07 -14.89
N ILE A 448 10.18 9.34 -16.10
CA ILE A 448 9.51 8.98 -17.36
C ILE A 448 9.44 7.47 -17.51
N ASP A 449 10.55 6.76 -17.29
CA ASP A 449 10.61 5.30 -17.36
C ASP A 449 9.63 4.65 -16.38
N LEU A 450 9.65 5.11 -15.13
CA LEU A 450 8.72 4.66 -14.08
C LEU A 450 7.26 4.92 -14.47
N GLY A 451 6.94 6.07 -15.06
CA GLY A 451 5.57 6.44 -15.45
C GLY A 451 5.09 5.87 -16.79
N SER A 452 6.00 5.33 -17.62
CA SER A 452 5.73 4.91 -19.00
C SER A 452 4.57 3.91 -19.11
N TYR A 453 4.47 2.97 -18.16
CA TYR A 453 3.41 1.96 -18.18
C TYR A 453 2.01 2.54 -17.95
N ARG A 454 1.88 3.70 -17.29
CA ARG A 454 0.58 4.33 -16.99
C ARG A 454 0.03 5.11 -18.19
N LYS A 455 0.88 5.46 -19.17
CA LYS A 455 0.56 6.35 -20.30
C LYS A 455 -0.14 7.65 -19.87
N ARG A 456 0.16 8.16 -18.67
CA ARG A 456 -0.38 9.42 -18.12
C ARG A 456 0.49 10.62 -18.44
N LEU A 457 1.80 10.38 -18.56
CA LEU A 457 2.76 11.43 -18.77
C LEU A 457 2.57 12.07 -20.16
N PRO A 458 2.70 13.39 -20.28
CA PRO A 458 2.83 14.05 -21.57
C PRO A 458 3.94 13.40 -22.41
N GLU A 459 3.76 13.36 -23.74
CA GLU A 459 4.84 12.95 -24.65
C GLU A 459 6.00 13.96 -24.67
N ASP A 460 5.67 15.24 -24.49
CA ASP A 460 6.65 16.32 -24.35
C ASP A 460 7.34 16.24 -22.98
N ARG A 461 8.64 15.95 -23.03
CA ARG A 461 9.54 15.92 -21.87
C ARG A 461 9.53 17.22 -21.06
N ALA A 462 9.41 18.37 -21.72
CA ALA A 462 9.36 19.66 -21.04
C ALA A 462 8.04 19.86 -20.27
N LEU A 463 6.93 19.30 -20.77
CA LEU A 463 5.67 19.27 -20.01
C LEU A 463 5.79 18.38 -18.76
N VAL A 464 6.45 17.22 -18.87
CA VAL A 464 6.70 16.34 -17.71
C VAL A 464 7.51 17.08 -16.63
N GLU A 465 8.58 17.77 -17.03
CA GLU A 465 9.39 18.56 -16.09
C GLU A 465 8.56 19.66 -15.40
N ARG A 466 7.73 20.39 -16.16
CA ARG A 466 6.82 21.40 -15.60
C ARG A 466 5.83 20.80 -14.60
N GLU A 467 5.27 19.62 -14.89
CA GLU A 467 4.37 18.90 -13.98
C GLU A 467 5.09 18.51 -12.69
N ILE A 468 6.32 17.97 -12.77
CA ILE A 468 7.13 17.62 -11.59
C ILE A 468 7.35 18.85 -10.70
N VAL A 469 7.79 19.97 -11.29
CA VAL A 469 8.03 21.22 -10.56
C VAL A 469 6.74 21.78 -9.95
N SER A 470 5.63 21.75 -10.70
CA SER A 470 4.33 22.21 -10.21
C SER A 470 3.86 21.38 -9.00
N LEU A 471 3.99 20.06 -9.05
CA LEU A 471 3.64 19.17 -7.93
C LEU A 471 4.56 19.41 -6.73
N ALA A 472 5.87 19.59 -6.95
CA ALA A 472 6.81 19.89 -5.87
C ALA A 472 6.45 21.19 -5.15
N ARG A 473 6.08 22.24 -5.91
CA ARG A 473 5.64 23.53 -5.36
C ARG A 473 4.33 23.42 -4.60
N LEU A 474 3.37 22.67 -5.12
CA LEU A 474 2.09 22.43 -4.46
C LEU A 474 2.29 21.72 -3.11
N LEU A 475 3.07 20.63 -3.08
CA LEU A 475 3.34 19.86 -1.86
C LEU A 475 4.11 20.62 -0.79
N THR A 476 4.87 21.65 -1.18
CA THR A 476 5.69 22.49 -0.28
C THR A 476 5.04 23.85 0.00
N GLY A 477 3.76 24.04 -0.31
CA GLY A 477 3.05 25.31 -0.03
C GLY A 477 3.58 26.52 -0.82
N ARG A 478 4.38 26.30 -1.87
CA ARG A 478 4.87 27.34 -2.80
C ARG A 478 3.86 27.72 -3.87
N MET A 479 2.78 26.96 -3.98
CA MET A 479 1.59 27.29 -4.75
C MET A 479 0.36 27.21 -3.83
N PRO A 480 -0.67 28.02 -4.07
CA PRO A 480 -1.92 27.90 -3.34
C PRO A 480 -2.54 26.53 -3.60
N LEU A 481 -3.23 26.01 -2.59
CA LEU A 481 -4.12 24.87 -2.77
C LEU A 481 -5.27 25.33 -3.68
N GLN A 482 -5.56 24.54 -4.71
CA GLN A 482 -6.64 24.83 -5.67
C GLN A 482 -8.01 24.53 -5.07
#